data_AF-J4UH01-F1
#
_entry.id   AF-J4UH01-F1
#
_cell.length_a   1.000
_cell.length_b   1.000
_cell.length_c   1.000
_cell.angle_alpha   90.00
_cell.angle_beta   90.00
_cell.angle_gamma   90.00
#
_symmetry.space_group_name_H-M   'P 1'
#
loop_
_entity.id
_entity.type
_entity.pdbx_description
1 polymer ?
#
loop_
_entity_poly.entity_id
_entity_poly.type
_entity_poly.pdbx_seq_one_letter_code
_entity_poly.pdbx_strand_id
1 'polypeptide(L)'
;MAFFHLLLKCYELGTCSQIRDSRAFSLPRRVLCAFDLLINLRLFGLGAQLETPIEARGSRSSRARPERHLSHLYRLVPPSRLDAVIGHAFDAWLGYAIASLVISAIRFACGAVQSSGPYDVWSLQGGAGALGHESVFMPDGEAMTAHNGWGPLMVFCARSFLIPFLAVQLLTAIYHLCATFFVATRLWSVEGWAIDLFSNPGAADSLLNFWSRRWHQVLRHDFLILASLFEPFVPSLFRVCLPFGASAILHALMGLNSTSPPDPAKQLTFFAIHGLGFLIELSYNRIKGKRVHGFWGRIWFLTIMGLTANVSGGAWTDAGWGVIVDWIFPPGGTGDKVVLRGVEYARRYIHNWRMKRV
;
A
#
# COMPACT_ATOMS: atom_id res chain seq x y z
N MET A 1 -6.37 12.34 9.99
CA MET A 1 -4.89 12.40 9.90
C MET A 1 -4.30 13.52 10.74
N ALA A 2 -4.52 14.81 10.42
CA ALA A 2 -3.90 15.92 11.15
C ALA A 2 -4.10 15.87 12.69
N PHE A 3 -5.31 15.61 13.16
CA PHE A 3 -5.61 15.45 14.60
C PHE A 3 -4.88 14.26 15.24
N PHE A 4 -4.75 13.16 14.52
CA PHE A 4 -4.08 11.95 15.00
C PHE A 4 -2.57 12.15 15.10
N HIS A 5 -1.98 12.76 14.09
CA HIS A 5 -0.59 13.23 14.14
C HIS A 5 -0.39 14.24 15.26
N LEU A 6 -1.34 15.16 15.48
CA LEU A 6 -1.26 16.13 16.57
C LEU A 6 -1.22 15.43 17.94
N LEU A 7 -2.07 14.42 18.18
CA LEU A 7 -2.07 13.64 19.42
C LEU A 7 -0.76 12.85 19.61
N LEU A 8 -0.29 12.18 18.56
CA LEU A 8 0.98 11.45 18.59
C LEU A 8 2.15 12.39 18.92
N LYS A 9 2.11 13.61 18.37
CA LYS A 9 3.12 14.63 18.62
C LYS A 9 2.99 15.29 19.98
N CYS A 10 1.79 15.48 20.53
CA CYS A 10 1.64 15.90 21.93
C CYS A 10 2.27 14.88 22.88
N TYR A 11 2.14 13.58 22.58
CA TYR A 11 2.78 12.52 23.34
C TYR A 11 4.31 12.53 23.18
N GLU A 12 4.84 12.64 21.96
CA GLU A 12 6.29 12.74 21.71
C GLU A 12 6.89 14.00 22.37
N LEU A 13 6.23 15.15 22.28
CA LEU A 13 6.67 16.39 22.91
C LEU A 13 6.63 16.30 24.44
N GLY A 14 5.67 15.55 24.99
CA GLY A 14 5.59 15.26 26.43
C GLY A 14 6.69 14.32 26.92
N THR A 15 7.21 13.44 26.05
CA THR A 15 8.26 12.48 26.38
C THR A 15 9.68 12.99 26.06
N CYS A 16 9.82 13.90 25.07
CA CYS A 16 11.08 14.60 24.79
C CYS A 16 11.32 15.76 25.77
N SER A 17 11.90 15.44 26.92
CA SER A 17 12.42 16.44 27.87
C SER A 17 13.46 17.41 27.28
N GLN A 18 13.99 17.12 26.08
CA GLN A 18 15.01 17.91 25.37
C GLN A 18 14.48 19.13 24.59
N ILE A 19 13.16 19.29 24.38
CA ILE A 19 12.60 20.42 23.59
C ILE A 19 12.26 21.65 24.48
N ARG A 20 12.65 21.62 25.76
CA ARG A 20 12.36 22.71 26.71
C ARG A 20 13.07 24.03 26.41
N ASP A 21 14.02 24.04 25.47
CA ASP A 21 14.77 25.24 25.05
C ASP A 21 14.29 25.87 23.72
N SER A 22 12.96 25.89 23.51
CA SER A 22 12.31 26.38 22.29
C SER A 22 12.43 27.90 22.04
N ARG A 23 13.04 28.65 22.97
CA ARG A 23 13.31 30.10 22.81
C ARG A 23 14.41 30.39 21.78
N ALA A 24 15.25 29.41 21.43
CA ALA A 24 16.39 29.59 20.53
C ALA A 24 16.05 29.55 19.02
N PHE A 25 14.82 29.22 18.62
CA PHE A 25 14.47 29.07 17.21
C PHE A 25 13.73 30.28 16.64
N SER A 26 14.25 30.81 15.52
CA SER A 26 13.57 31.85 14.72
C SER A 26 12.25 31.35 14.13
N LEU A 27 11.30 32.25 13.88
CA LEU A 27 9.95 31.93 13.36
C LEU A 27 9.98 31.02 12.10
N PRO A 28 10.88 31.21 11.11
CA PRO A 28 10.97 30.31 9.96
C PRO A 28 11.37 28.88 10.35
N ARG A 29 12.26 28.72 11.32
CA ARG A 29 12.64 27.40 11.84
C ARG A 29 11.49 26.74 12.60
N ARG A 30 10.66 27.51 13.31
CA ARG A 30 9.46 26.95 13.97
C ARG A 30 8.43 26.45 12.97
N VAL A 31 8.21 27.18 11.87
CA VAL A 31 7.31 26.75 10.78
C VAL A 31 7.89 25.53 10.06
N LEU A 32 9.18 25.54 9.72
CA LEU A 32 9.86 24.36 9.15
C LEU A 32 9.83 23.17 10.10
N CYS A 33 10.05 23.35 11.40
CA CYS A 33 9.94 22.28 12.38
C CYS A 33 8.49 21.81 12.58
N ALA A 34 7.49 22.70 12.52
CA ALA A 34 6.07 22.34 12.59
C ALA A 34 5.63 21.58 11.33
N PHE A 35 6.16 21.95 10.17
CA PHE A 35 5.91 21.29 8.89
C PHE A 35 6.68 19.96 8.81
N ASP A 36 7.93 19.91 9.28
CA ASP A 36 8.71 18.69 9.53
C ASP A 36 7.93 17.80 10.50
N LEU A 37 7.32 18.35 11.57
CA LEU A 37 6.45 17.62 12.51
C LEU A 37 5.15 17.09 11.88
N LEU A 38 4.51 17.87 11.00
CA LEU A 38 3.25 17.51 10.34
C LEU A 38 3.45 16.46 9.26
N ILE A 39 4.59 16.49 8.58
CA ILE A 39 4.96 15.55 7.52
C ILE A 39 5.74 14.36 8.08
N ASN A 40 6.23 14.44 9.33
CA ASN A 40 7.41 13.76 9.86
C ASN A 40 7.60 12.29 9.47
N LEU A 41 8.13 12.10 8.27
CA LEU A 41 8.66 10.86 7.75
C LEU A 41 9.94 10.44 8.49
N ARG A 42 10.62 11.28 9.29
CA ARG A 42 12.02 11.04 9.73
C ARG A 42 12.27 9.92 10.73
N LEU A 43 11.27 9.20 11.22
CA LEU A 43 11.48 8.22 12.30
C LEU A 43 11.81 6.79 11.82
N PHE A 44 12.21 6.63 10.56
CA PHE A 44 12.61 5.35 9.97
C PHE A 44 13.75 4.61 10.70
N GLY A 45 14.59 5.29 11.46
CA GLY A 45 15.72 4.68 12.18
C GLY A 45 15.36 3.93 13.46
N LEU A 46 14.19 4.20 14.07
CA LEU A 46 13.79 3.60 15.35
C LEU A 46 13.09 2.25 15.18
N GLY A 47 12.44 2.01 14.04
CA GLY A 47 11.73 0.75 13.76
C GLY A 47 12.67 -0.47 13.73
N ALA A 48 13.90 -0.29 13.25
CA ALA A 48 14.93 -1.34 13.23
C ALA A 48 15.43 -1.72 14.64
N GLN A 49 15.34 -0.82 15.63
CA GLN A 49 15.72 -1.10 17.01
C GLN A 49 14.64 -1.89 17.77
N LEU A 50 13.37 -1.77 17.36
CA LEU A 50 12.26 -2.51 17.97
C LEU A 50 12.19 -3.99 17.53
N GLU A 51 12.94 -4.38 16.50
CA GLU A 51 13.03 -5.79 16.06
C GLU A 51 14.02 -6.64 16.88
N THR A 52 14.77 -6.06 17.83
CA THR A 52 15.57 -6.89 18.74
C THR A 52 14.62 -7.69 19.64
N PRO A 53 14.63 -9.03 19.59
CA PRO A 53 13.83 -9.83 20.50
C PRO A 53 14.19 -9.47 21.94
N ILE A 54 13.19 -9.22 22.79
CA ILE A 54 13.37 -8.98 24.23
C ILE A 54 14.17 -10.15 24.87
N GLU A 55 14.08 -11.35 24.29
CA GLU A 55 14.79 -12.56 24.72
C GLU A 55 16.29 -12.56 24.40
N ALA A 56 16.80 -11.66 23.54
CA ALA A 56 18.22 -11.61 23.16
C ALA A 56 19.10 -10.83 24.14
N ARG A 57 18.57 -10.35 25.28
CA ARG A 57 19.35 -9.64 26.31
C ARG A 57 20.39 -10.52 27.05
N GLY A 58 20.37 -11.84 26.86
CA GLY A 58 21.29 -12.77 27.52
C GLY A 58 22.43 -13.33 26.66
N SER A 59 22.33 -13.30 25.33
CA SER A 59 23.37 -13.89 24.46
C SER A 59 24.34 -12.83 23.96
N ARG A 60 25.62 -12.95 24.34
CA ARG A 60 26.74 -12.13 23.85
C ARG A 60 26.71 -11.96 22.32
N SER A 61 26.35 -10.75 21.90
CA SER A 61 26.82 -10.04 20.71
C SER A 61 26.89 -10.81 19.37
N SER A 62 25.78 -11.35 18.87
CA SER A 62 25.63 -11.30 17.41
C SER A 62 25.37 -9.83 17.05
N ARG A 63 26.43 -9.11 16.66
CA ARG A 63 26.32 -7.73 16.14
C ARG A 63 25.11 -7.67 15.20
N ALA A 64 24.10 -6.90 15.56
CA ALA A 64 22.99 -6.60 14.66
C ALA A 64 23.63 -6.06 13.38
N ARG A 65 23.66 -6.90 12.33
CA ARG A 65 24.13 -6.45 11.02
C ARG A 65 23.21 -5.29 10.66
N PRO A 66 23.75 -4.07 10.42
CA PRO A 66 22.96 -2.97 9.90
C PRO A 66 22.16 -3.52 8.73
N GLU A 67 20.84 -3.51 8.87
CA GLU A 67 19.96 -4.27 8.01
C GLU A 67 20.26 -3.96 6.54
N ARG A 68 20.46 -5.02 5.73
CA ARG A 68 20.77 -4.95 4.28
C ARG A 68 19.82 -4.06 3.48
N HIS A 69 18.67 -3.66 4.02
CA HIS A 69 17.79 -2.66 3.39
C HIS A 69 18.37 -1.23 3.34
N LEU A 70 19.50 -0.94 3.99
CA LEU A 70 20.25 0.30 3.77
C LEU A 70 21.35 0.10 2.72
N SER A 71 21.48 -1.07 2.10
CA SER A 71 22.52 -1.34 1.08
C SER A 71 22.35 -0.44 -0.15
N HIS A 72 21.13 0.02 -0.45
CA HIS A 72 20.85 0.97 -1.53
C HIS A 72 21.36 2.39 -1.20
N LEU A 73 21.49 2.73 0.09
CA LEU A 73 22.08 3.98 0.56
C LEU A 73 23.62 4.00 0.44
N TYR A 74 24.24 2.91 -0.02
CA TYR A 74 25.66 2.87 -0.39
C TYR A 74 25.92 3.30 -1.84
N ARG A 75 25.09 4.18 -2.42
CA ARG A 75 25.68 5.10 -3.39
C ARG A 75 26.68 5.94 -2.60
N LEU A 76 27.97 5.66 -2.78
CA LEU A 76 29.08 6.32 -2.07
C LEU A 76 29.05 7.84 -2.19
N VAL A 77 28.31 8.37 -3.17
CA VAL A 77 28.03 9.78 -3.35
C VAL A 77 26.51 9.96 -3.38
N PRO A 78 25.92 10.75 -2.46
CA PRO A 78 24.51 11.11 -2.56
C PRO A 78 24.28 11.82 -3.90
N PRO A 79 23.19 11.50 -4.61
CA PRO A 79 22.93 12.13 -5.91
C PRO A 79 22.87 13.65 -5.75
N SER A 80 23.24 14.38 -6.80
CA SER A 80 23.00 15.83 -6.79
C SER A 80 21.51 16.08 -6.63
N ARG A 81 21.13 17.25 -6.10
CA ARG A 81 19.71 17.60 -5.91
C ARG A 81 18.94 17.52 -7.24
N LEU A 82 19.55 17.93 -8.34
CA LEU A 82 18.92 17.86 -9.66
C LEU A 82 18.70 16.40 -10.07
N ASP A 83 19.69 15.52 -9.87
CA ASP A 83 19.56 14.09 -10.17
C ASP A 83 18.44 13.44 -9.34
N ALA A 84 18.34 13.81 -8.06
CA ALA A 84 17.27 13.32 -7.18
C ALA A 84 15.88 13.79 -7.64
N VAL A 85 15.74 15.07 -8.04
CA VAL A 85 14.49 15.61 -8.60
C VAL A 85 14.11 14.87 -9.88
N ILE A 86 15.06 14.67 -10.79
CA ILE A 86 14.82 13.95 -12.06
C ILE A 86 14.45 12.49 -11.78
N GLY A 87 15.15 11.82 -10.88
CA GLY A 87 14.87 10.43 -10.50
C GLY A 87 13.45 10.28 -9.95
N HIS A 88 13.09 11.08 -8.96
CA HIS A 88 11.73 11.06 -8.40
C HIS A 88 10.67 11.44 -9.44
N ALA A 89 10.91 12.43 -10.30
CA ALA A 89 9.96 12.80 -11.34
C ALA A 89 9.73 11.64 -12.33
N PHE A 90 10.80 10.94 -12.69
CA PHE A 90 10.73 9.76 -13.54
C PHE A 90 9.98 8.60 -12.87
N ASP A 91 10.30 8.28 -11.61
CA ASP A 91 9.62 7.21 -10.87
C ASP A 91 8.13 7.53 -10.66
N ALA A 92 7.79 8.79 -10.40
CA ALA A 92 6.42 9.26 -10.30
C ALA A 92 5.66 9.06 -11.62
N TRP A 93 6.27 9.48 -12.73
CA TRP A 93 5.70 9.29 -14.07
C TRP A 93 5.55 7.81 -14.43
N LEU A 94 6.55 6.99 -14.12
CA LEU A 94 6.54 5.56 -14.42
C LEU A 94 5.43 4.84 -13.64
N GLY A 95 5.32 5.08 -12.33
CA GLY A 95 4.25 4.53 -11.50
C GLY A 95 2.87 4.95 -12.00
N TYR A 96 2.70 6.23 -12.37
CA TYR A 96 1.47 6.74 -12.99
C TYR A 96 1.17 6.04 -14.32
N ALA A 97 2.15 5.91 -15.22
CA ALA A 97 1.97 5.30 -16.53
C ALA A 97 1.57 3.82 -16.42
N ILE A 98 2.22 3.07 -15.52
CA ILE A 98 1.87 1.67 -15.24
C ILE A 98 0.44 1.57 -14.69
N ALA A 99 0.09 2.39 -13.69
CA ALA A 99 -1.26 2.40 -13.14
C ALA A 99 -2.31 2.74 -14.21
N SER A 100 -2.05 3.75 -15.04
CA SER A 100 -2.93 4.14 -16.15
C SER A 100 -3.16 2.97 -17.11
N LEU A 101 -2.09 2.29 -17.54
CA LEU A 101 -2.20 1.17 -18.47
C LEU A 101 -3.00 0.00 -17.88
N VAL A 102 -2.77 -0.29 -16.60
CA VAL A 102 -3.50 -1.37 -15.90
C VAL A 102 -4.98 -1.03 -15.77
N ILE A 103 -5.31 0.19 -15.34
CA ILE A 103 -6.70 0.65 -15.26
C ILE A 103 -7.36 0.56 -16.64
N SER A 104 -6.71 1.08 -17.68
CA SER A 104 -7.21 1.01 -19.05
C SER A 104 -7.43 -0.41 -19.55
N ALA A 105 -6.55 -1.35 -19.18
CA ALA A 105 -6.72 -2.76 -19.50
C ALA A 105 -7.93 -3.38 -18.78
N ILE A 106 -8.16 -3.03 -17.51
CA ILE A 106 -9.36 -3.43 -16.76
C ILE A 106 -10.61 -2.91 -17.46
N ARG A 107 -10.64 -1.60 -17.77
CA ARG A 107 -11.78 -0.98 -18.47
C ARG A 107 -12.08 -1.67 -19.78
N PHE A 108 -11.05 -1.98 -20.55
CA PHE A 108 -11.19 -2.68 -21.83
C PHE A 108 -11.76 -4.08 -21.62
N ALA A 109 -11.22 -4.84 -20.66
CA ALA A 109 -11.69 -6.19 -20.35
C ALA A 109 -13.15 -6.21 -19.86
N CYS A 110 -13.59 -5.16 -19.17
CA CYS A 110 -14.97 -4.98 -18.71
C CYS A 110 -15.90 -4.41 -19.80
N GLY A 111 -15.43 -4.11 -21.01
CA GLY A 111 -16.23 -3.50 -22.07
C GLY A 111 -16.54 -2.01 -21.87
N ALA A 112 -16.07 -1.42 -20.77
CA ALA A 112 -16.34 -0.03 -20.38
C ALA A 112 -15.60 1.02 -21.23
N VAL A 113 -14.61 0.62 -22.04
CA VAL A 113 -13.94 1.54 -22.97
C VAL A 113 -14.88 1.98 -24.11
N GLN A 114 -15.97 1.25 -24.35
CA GLN A 114 -16.92 1.56 -25.43
C GLN A 114 -18.16 2.33 -24.96
N SER A 115 -18.45 2.39 -23.66
CA SER A 115 -19.54 3.21 -23.15
C SER A 115 -19.09 4.67 -23.07
N SER A 116 -19.74 5.54 -23.84
CA SER A 116 -19.46 6.98 -23.92
C SER A 116 -19.85 7.76 -22.65
N GLY A 117 -20.21 7.07 -21.56
CA GLY A 117 -20.66 7.66 -20.31
C GLY A 117 -19.51 7.83 -19.30
N PRO A 118 -19.22 9.05 -18.82
CA PRO A 118 -18.10 9.32 -17.91
C PRO A 118 -18.19 8.67 -16.52
N TYR A 119 -19.29 7.97 -16.21
CA TYR A 119 -19.55 7.39 -14.88
C TYR A 119 -19.70 5.87 -14.88
N ASP A 120 -19.65 5.20 -16.03
CA ASP A 120 -20.09 3.79 -16.12
C ASP A 120 -18.96 2.76 -16.02
N VAL A 121 -17.76 3.22 -15.70
CA VAL A 121 -16.54 2.43 -15.86
C VAL A 121 -16.18 1.64 -14.61
N TRP A 122 -16.57 2.17 -13.44
CA TRP A 122 -16.50 1.47 -12.16
C TRP A 122 -17.87 1.07 -11.62
N SER A 123 -18.97 1.52 -12.24
CA SER A 123 -20.31 0.95 -12.06
C SER A 123 -20.37 -0.43 -12.75
N LEU A 124 -19.55 -1.34 -12.25
CA LEU A 124 -19.81 -2.77 -12.37
C LEU A 124 -21.23 -3.12 -11.90
N GLN A 125 -22.03 -2.21 -11.32
CA GLN A 125 -23.47 -2.39 -11.09
C GLN A 125 -24.26 -2.80 -12.34
N GLY A 126 -23.90 -2.35 -13.56
CA GLY A 126 -24.66 -2.66 -14.77
C GLY A 126 -24.46 -4.09 -15.32
N GLY A 127 -23.31 -4.72 -15.05
CA GLY A 127 -22.96 -6.07 -15.53
C GLY A 127 -22.60 -7.08 -14.44
N ALA A 128 -22.30 -6.61 -13.22
CA ALA A 128 -22.01 -7.40 -12.02
C ALA A 128 -23.21 -7.55 -11.08
N GLY A 129 -24.42 -7.21 -11.52
CA GLY A 129 -25.64 -7.74 -10.89
C GLY A 129 -25.64 -9.28 -10.82
N ALA A 130 -24.82 -9.96 -11.64
CA ALA A 130 -24.58 -11.40 -11.59
C ALA A 130 -23.35 -11.84 -10.75
N LEU A 131 -22.52 -10.90 -10.27
CA LEU A 131 -21.37 -11.16 -9.37
C LEU A 131 -21.52 -10.31 -8.10
N GLY A 132 -22.73 -10.35 -7.54
CA GLY A 132 -23.24 -9.45 -6.51
C GLY A 132 -22.32 -9.24 -5.32
N HIS A 133 -22.47 -8.05 -4.73
CA HIS A 133 -21.74 -7.48 -3.59
C HIS A 133 -21.77 -8.30 -2.28
N GLU A 134 -22.41 -9.47 -2.24
CA GLU A 134 -22.77 -10.12 -0.97
C GLU A 134 -21.71 -11.10 -0.45
N SER A 135 -20.81 -11.58 -1.30
CA SER A 135 -19.95 -12.69 -0.92
C SER A 135 -18.50 -12.25 -0.69
N VAL A 136 -18.29 -11.78 0.55
CA VAL A 136 -17.05 -11.17 1.09
C VAL A 136 -15.81 -12.07 0.94
N PHE A 137 -15.96 -13.39 0.81
CA PHE A 137 -14.83 -14.33 0.82
C PHE A 137 -14.72 -15.23 -0.42
N MET A 138 -15.80 -15.46 -1.16
CA MET A 138 -15.83 -16.24 -2.41
C MET A 138 -17.08 -15.86 -3.19
N PRO A 139 -17.07 -15.83 -4.54
CA PRO A 139 -18.31 -15.69 -5.31
C PRO A 139 -19.33 -16.75 -4.87
N ASP A 140 -20.61 -16.36 -4.78
CA ASP A 140 -21.67 -17.26 -4.35
C ASP A 140 -21.62 -18.58 -5.11
N GLY A 141 -21.78 -19.71 -4.39
CA GLY A 141 -21.70 -21.05 -4.99
C GLY A 141 -22.67 -21.24 -6.16
N GLU A 142 -23.79 -20.51 -6.15
CA GLU A 142 -24.74 -20.45 -7.26
C GLU A 142 -24.18 -19.72 -8.48
N ALA A 143 -23.43 -18.63 -8.32
CA ALA A 143 -22.76 -17.94 -9.44
C ALA A 143 -21.60 -18.78 -10.03
N MET A 144 -20.91 -19.56 -9.20
CA MET A 144 -19.89 -20.50 -9.67
C MET A 144 -20.47 -21.69 -10.44
N THR A 145 -21.65 -22.17 -10.05
CA THR A 145 -22.32 -23.31 -10.67
C THR A 145 -23.14 -22.92 -11.91
N ALA A 146 -23.80 -21.77 -11.90
CA ALA A 146 -24.63 -21.29 -13.02
C ALA A 146 -23.83 -21.01 -14.31
N HIS A 147 -22.55 -20.67 -14.20
CA HIS A 147 -21.70 -20.34 -15.35
C HIS A 147 -20.73 -21.45 -15.80
N ASN A 148 -20.83 -22.67 -15.26
CA ASN A 148 -20.08 -23.87 -15.71
C ASN A 148 -18.61 -23.59 -16.12
N GLY A 149 -17.86 -22.82 -15.32
CA GLY A 149 -16.52 -22.41 -15.75
C GLY A 149 -15.66 -21.76 -14.69
N TRP A 150 -14.34 -21.87 -14.90
CA TRP A 150 -13.29 -21.22 -14.10
C TRP A 150 -13.32 -19.68 -14.17
N GLY A 151 -14.23 -19.09 -14.95
CA GLY A 151 -14.33 -17.64 -15.20
C GLY A 151 -14.44 -16.80 -13.92
N PRO A 152 -15.46 -16.99 -13.06
CA PRO A 152 -15.63 -16.20 -11.85
C PRO A 152 -14.43 -16.29 -10.88
N LEU A 153 -13.86 -17.49 -10.73
CA LEU A 153 -12.67 -17.69 -9.90
C LEU A 153 -11.45 -16.96 -10.47
N MET A 154 -11.23 -17.04 -11.78
CA MET A 154 -10.12 -16.34 -12.44
C MET A 154 -10.27 -14.82 -12.31
N VAL A 155 -11.50 -14.28 -12.42
CA VAL A 155 -11.78 -12.86 -12.20
C VAL A 155 -11.52 -12.47 -10.75
N PHE A 156 -11.98 -13.26 -9.78
CA PHE A 156 -11.72 -13.04 -8.37
C PHE A 156 -10.22 -13.00 -8.07
N CYS A 157 -9.47 -14.01 -8.52
CA CYS A 157 -8.02 -14.08 -8.34
C CYS A 157 -7.32 -12.89 -9.01
N ALA A 158 -7.68 -12.57 -10.25
CA ALA A 158 -7.10 -11.42 -10.95
C ALA A 158 -7.33 -10.12 -10.16
N ARG A 159 -8.56 -9.88 -9.69
CA ARG A 159 -8.90 -8.69 -8.89
C ARG A 159 -8.10 -8.63 -7.58
N SER A 160 -7.95 -9.76 -6.87
CA SER A 160 -7.20 -9.85 -5.62
C SER A 160 -5.73 -9.44 -5.76
N PHE A 161 -5.12 -9.64 -6.93
CA PHE A 161 -3.74 -9.23 -7.19
C PHE A 161 -3.65 -7.84 -7.81
N LEU A 162 -4.62 -7.48 -8.65
CA LEU A 162 -4.57 -6.24 -9.41
C LEU A 162 -4.84 -5.02 -8.55
N ILE A 163 -5.76 -5.10 -7.59
CA ILE A 163 -6.07 -3.97 -6.70
C ILE A 163 -4.85 -3.62 -5.82
N PRO A 164 -4.22 -4.56 -5.09
CA PRO A 164 -3.01 -4.23 -4.32
C PRO A 164 -1.87 -3.74 -5.22
N PHE A 165 -1.71 -4.31 -6.41
CA PHE A 165 -0.71 -3.83 -7.37
C PHE A 165 -0.95 -2.37 -7.75
N LEU A 166 -2.19 -2.01 -8.12
CA LEU A 166 -2.57 -0.63 -8.42
C LEU A 166 -2.33 0.29 -7.23
N ALA A 167 -2.70 -0.14 -6.01
CA ALA A 167 -2.46 0.63 -4.80
C ALA A 167 -0.96 0.92 -4.62
N VAL A 168 -0.08 -0.07 -4.83
CA VAL A 168 1.38 0.14 -4.78
C VAL A 168 1.82 1.16 -5.82
N GLN A 169 1.38 1.03 -7.08
CA GLN A 169 1.81 1.95 -8.15
C GLN A 169 1.35 3.38 -7.89
N LEU A 170 0.09 3.57 -7.47
CA LEU A 170 -0.47 4.89 -7.19
C LEU A 170 0.20 5.56 -5.99
N LEU A 171 0.37 4.82 -4.89
CA LEU A 171 1.03 5.35 -3.70
C LEU A 171 2.50 5.67 -3.97
N THR A 172 3.18 4.85 -4.78
CA THR A 172 4.56 5.11 -5.23
C THR A 172 4.62 6.38 -6.10
N ALA A 173 3.68 6.54 -7.03
CA ALA A 173 3.62 7.72 -7.89
C ALA A 173 3.39 9.01 -7.08
N ILE A 174 2.44 8.98 -6.14
CA ILE A 174 2.15 10.11 -5.24
C ILE A 174 3.36 10.42 -4.36
N TYR A 175 4.01 9.40 -3.80
CA TYR A 175 5.19 9.56 -2.97
C TYR A 175 6.31 10.28 -3.72
N HIS A 176 6.65 9.81 -4.92
CA HIS A 176 7.72 10.43 -5.70
C HIS A 176 7.33 11.79 -6.30
N LEU A 177 6.05 12.05 -6.56
CA LEU A 177 5.57 13.39 -6.93
C LEU A 177 5.80 14.39 -5.79
N CYS A 178 5.42 14.01 -4.56
CA CYS A 178 5.72 14.80 -3.37
C CYS A 178 7.24 14.98 -3.18
N ALA A 179 8.02 13.90 -3.33
CA ALA A 179 9.48 13.95 -3.23
C ALA A 179 10.08 14.96 -4.22
N THR A 180 9.64 14.91 -5.48
CA THR A 180 10.04 15.85 -6.54
C THR A 180 9.79 17.29 -6.11
N PHE A 181 8.58 17.59 -5.62
CA PHE A 181 8.22 18.93 -5.16
C PHE A 181 9.09 19.40 -3.99
N PHE A 182 9.20 18.60 -2.93
CA PHE A 182 9.91 18.98 -1.71
C PHE A 182 11.42 19.10 -1.90
N VAL A 183 12.02 18.21 -2.72
CA VAL A 183 13.44 18.26 -3.03
C VAL A 183 13.75 19.43 -3.98
N ALA A 184 12.90 19.70 -4.99
CA ALA A 184 13.10 20.81 -5.94
C ALA A 184 12.99 22.18 -5.25
N THR A 185 11.99 22.36 -4.39
CA THR A 185 11.76 23.62 -3.64
C THR A 185 12.73 23.83 -2.49
N ARG A 186 13.62 22.87 -2.21
CA ARG A 186 14.54 22.86 -1.05
C ARG A 186 13.83 22.89 0.31
N LEU A 187 12.54 22.58 0.34
CA LEU A 187 11.80 22.39 1.59
C LEU A 187 12.31 21.16 2.35
N TRP A 188 12.93 20.20 1.64
CA TRP A 188 13.54 19.02 2.24
C TRP A 188 14.93 18.67 1.67
N SER A 189 15.68 17.87 2.44
CA SER A 189 16.95 17.30 1.98
C SER A 189 16.72 16.09 1.07
N VAL A 190 17.68 15.80 0.20
CA VAL A 190 17.61 14.67 -0.74
C VAL A 190 17.53 13.34 0.02
N GLU A 191 18.31 13.22 1.09
CA GLU A 191 18.42 12.02 1.92
C GLU A 191 17.11 11.68 2.62
N GLY A 192 16.29 12.69 2.94
CA GLY A 192 14.99 12.48 3.58
C GLY A 192 13.95 11.80 2.69
N TRP A 193 14.15 11.81 1.37
CA TRP A 193 13.28 11.18 0.37
C TRP A 193 13.93 9.99 -0.34
N ALA A 194 15.14 9.59 0.09
CA ALA A 194 15.85 8.42 -0.45
C ALA A 194 15.29 7.08 0.07
N ILE A 195 14.19 7.10 0.81
CA ILE A 195 13.61 5.93 1.47
C ILE A 195 12.47 5.42 0.62
N ASP A 196 12.58 4.16 0.18
CA ASP A 196 11.53 3.55 -0.61
C ASP A 196 10.24 3.37 0.20
N LEU A 197 9.12 3.82 -0.36
CA LEU A 197 7.81 3.60 0.25
C LEU A 197 7.49 2.10 0.36
N PHE A 198 7.94 1.31 -0.62
CA PHE A 198 7.74 -0.13 -0.72
C PHE A 198 9.05 -0.84 -1.04
N SER A 199 9.33 -1.95 -0.35
CA SER A 199 10.51 -2.78 -0.62
C SER A 199 10.11 -4.09 -1.32
N ASN A 200 9.79 -3.99 -2.62
CA ASN A 200 9.34 -5.11 -3.47
C ASN A 200 8.27 -6.01 -2.76
N PRO A 201 7.04 -5.53 -2.56
CA PRO A 201 5.99 -6.23 -1.82
C PRO A 201 5.62 -7.59 -2.42
N GLY A 202 5.79 -7.76 -3.74
CA GLY A 202 5.54 -9.04 -4.42
C GLY A 202 6.54 -10.16 -4.08
N ALA A 203 7.67 -9.82 -3.47
CA ALA A 203 8.67 -10.78 -2.99
C ALA A 203 8.48 -11.20 -1.53
N ALA A 204 7.34 -10.87 -0.92
CA ALA A 204 7.00 -11.34 0.40
C ALA A 204 6.80 -12.87 0.43
N ASP A 205 7.33 -13.49 1.48
CA ASP A 205 7.24 -14.92 1.74
C ASP A 205 6.59 -15.24 3.09
N SER A 206 5.96 -14.26 3.72
CA SER A 206 5.15 -14.34 4.94
C SER A 206 4.39 -13.03 5.13
N LEU A 207 3.35 -13.03 5.97
CA LEU A 207 2.65 -11.82 6.38
C LEU A 207 3.55 -10.90 7.19
N LEU A 208 4.34 -11.47 8.11
CA LEU A 208 5.35 -10.74 8.86
C LEU A 208 6.30 -10.01 7.91
N ASN A 209 6.89 -10.71 6.93
CA ASN A 209 7.80 -10.10 5.98
C ASN A 209 7.13 -8.99 5.14
N PHE A 210 5.89 -9.21 4.69
CA PHE A 210 5.13 -8.22 3.94
C PHE A 210 4.89 -6.93 4.74
N TRP A 211 4.20 -7.03 5.89
CA TRP A 211 3.76 -5.87 6.67
C TRP A 211 4.91 -5.17 7.39
N SER A 212 5.90 -5.91 7.88
CA SER A 212 7.01 -5.28 8.60
C SER A 212 8.02 -4.61 7.66
N ARG A 213 8.31 -5.18 6.48
CA ARG A 213 9.50 -4.78 5.71
C ARG A 213 9.24 -4.32 4.29
N ARG A 214 8.10 -4.68 3.69
CA ARG A 214 7.88 -4.46 2.27
C ARG A 214 6.72 -3.53 1.96
N TRP A 215 5.74 -3.44 2.85
CA TRP A 215 4.57 -2.59 2.69
C TRP A 215 4.74 -1.25 3.42
N HIS A 216 4.50 -0.16 2.71
CA HIS A 216 4.23 1.18 3.24
C HIS A 216 5.12 1.60 4.43
N GLN A 217 6.44 1.55 4.24
CA GLN A 217 7.42 1.69 5.32
C GLN A 217 7.30 3.03 6.06
N VAL A 218 6.80 4.07 5.38
CA VAL A 218 6.50 5.39 5.93
C VAL A 218 5.64 5.34 7.20
N LEU A 219 4.54 4.59 7.18
CA LEU A 219 3.55 4.58 8.27
C LEU A 219 3.90 3.59 9.37
N ARG A 220 4.87 2.72 9.12
CA ARG A 220 5.26 1.67 10.06
C ARG A 220 5.64 2.25 11.40
N HIS A 221 6.45 3.31 11.39
CA HIS A 221 6.92 3.91 12.62
C HIS A 221 5.78 4.52 13.45
N ASP A 222 4.89 5.29 12.80
CA ASP A 222 3.76 5.93 13.46
C ASP A 222 2.82 4.90 14.10
N PHE A 223 2.57 3.78 13.41
CA PHE A 223 1.76 2.70 13.97
C PHE A 223 2.44 1.98 15.14
N LEU A 224 3.78 1.88 15.14
CA LEU A 224 4.52 1.31 16.27
C LEU A 224 4.52 2.24 17.49
N ILE A 225 4.72 3.56 17.30
CA ILE A 225 4.55 4.53 18.40
C ILE A 225 3.15 4.41 18.97
N LEU A 226 2.15 4.47 18.11
CA LEU A 226 0.77 4.40 18.56
C LEU A 226 0.50 3.10 19.31
N ALA A 227 0.98 1.96 18.81
CA ALA A 227 0.86 0.69 19.50
C ALA A 227 1.53 0.71 20.89
N SER A 228 2.68 1.39 21.04
CA SER A 228 3.37 1.54 22.33
C SER A 228 2.52 2.28 23.38
N LEU A 229 1.64 3.19 22.96
CA LEU A 229 0.71 3.89 23.87
C LEU A 229 -0.27 2.92 24.54
N PHE A 230 -0.65 1.86 23.83
CA PHE A 230 -1.63 0.89 24.29
C PHE A 230 -1.00 -0.39 24.85
N GLU A 231 0.33 -0.56 24.76
CA GLU A 231 1.05 -1.73 25.27
C GLU A 231 0.77 -2.10 26.74
N PRO A 232 0.60 -1.14 27.68
CA PRO A 232 0.28 -1.47 29.07
C PRO A 232 -1.09 -2.12 29.26
N PHE A 233 -2.02 -1.90 28.32
CA PHE A 233 -3.40 -2.36 28.41
C PHE A 233 -3.66 -3.66 27.63
N VAL A 234 -2.68 -4.14 26.87
CA VAL A 234 -2.84 -5.28 25.96
C VAL A 234 -1.82 -6.38 26.31
N PRO A 235 -2.26 -7.65 26.46
CA PRO A 235 -1.35 -8.76 26.71
C PRO A 235 -0.28 -8.87 25.63
N SER A 236 0.93 -9.29 26.01
CA SER A 236 2.12 -9.26 25.14
C SER A 236 1.94 -9.93 23.77
N LEU A 237 1.15 -11.02 23.71
CA LEU A 237 0.84 -11.73 22.48
C LEU A 237 -0.03 -10.90 21.51
N PHE A 238 -0.98 -10.11 22.03
CA PHE A 238 -1.95 -9.33 21.24
C PHE A 238 -1.46 -7.94 20.83
N ARG A 239 -0.32 -7.49 21.36
CA ARG A 239 0.25 -6.16 21.01
C ARG A 239 0.46 -5.98 19.51
N VAL A 240 0.72 -7.08 18.80
CA VAL A 240 0.88 -7.06 17.35
C VAL A 240 -0.39 -6.68 16.59
N CYS A 241 -1.57 -6.84 17.20
CA CYS A 241 -2.85 -6.45 16.60
C CYS A 241 -3.08 -4.93 16.66
N LEU A 242 -2.38 -4.20 17.54
CA LEU A 242 -2.56 -2.76 17.71
C LEU A 242 -2.25 -1.95 16.43
N PRO A 243 -1.11 -2.16 15.73
CA PRO A 243 -0.87 -1.53 14.44
C PRO A 243 -1.95 -1.82 13.38
N PHE A 244 -2.52 -3.03 13.37
CA PHE A 244 -3.59 -3.39 12.43
C PHE A 244 -4.90 -2.67 12.77
N GLY A 245 -5.29 -2.60 14.05
CA GLY A 245 -6.45 -1.83 14.48
C GLY A 245 -6.32 -0.34 14.17
N ALA A 246 -5.14 0.22 14.42
CA ALA A 246 -4.82 1.60 14.06
C ALA A 246 -4.93 1.86 12.56
N SER A 247 -4.36 0.97 11.75
CA SER A 247 -4.46 1.05 10.29
C SER A 247 -5.91 0.93 9.82
N ALA A 248 -6.72 0.05 10.42
CA ALA A 248 -8.14 -0.08 10.11
C ALA A 248 -8.91 1.22 10.34
N ILE A 249 -8.72 1.82 11.52
CA ILE A 249 -9.33 3.11 11.88
C ILE A 249 -8.88 4.18 10.89
N LEU A 250 -7.59 4.24 10.58
CA LEU A 250 -7.07 5.21 9.63
C LEU A 250 -7.75 5.09 8.26
N HIS A 251 -7.87 3.87 7.72
CA HIS A 251 -8.49 3.64 6.41
C HIS A 251 -9.98 3.97 6.43
N ALA A 252 -10.70 3.64 7.50
CA ALA A 252 -12.09 4.05 7.68
C ALA A 252 -12.23 5.59 7.71
N LEU A 253 -11.35 6.27 8.44
CA LEU A 253 -11.39 7.74 8.57
C LEU A 253 -10.99 8.47 7.28
N MET A 254 -10.05 7.93 6.50
CA MET A 254 -9.56 8.56 5.27
C MET A 254 -10.68 8.77 4.24
N GLY A 255 -11.68 7.92 4.23
CA GLY A 255 -12.82 8.04 3.32
C GLY A 255 -13.99 8.85 3.86
N LEU A 256 -13.93 9.43 5.07
CA LEU A 256 -15.05 10.27 5.55
C LEU A 256 -15.29 11.53 4.71
N ASN A 257 -14.28 11.95 3.93
CA ASN A 257 -14.38 13.09 3.02
C ASN A 257 -14.73 12.70 1.58
N SER A 258 -14.91 11.41 1.26
CA SER A 258 -15.42 11.01 -0.05
C SER A 258 -16.94 11.17 -0.08
N THR A 259 -17.49 11.35 -1.28
CA THR A 259 -18.94 11.41 -1.51
C THR A 259 -19.68 10.17 -1.03
N SER A 260 -18.96 9.05 -0.98
CA SER A 260 -19.42 7.79 -0.41
C SER A 260 -18.27 7.20 0.41
N PRO A 261 -18.33 7.20 1.76
CA PRO A 261 -17.24 6.65 2.56
C PRO A 261 -17.13 5.13 2.35
N PRO A 262 -15.92 4.55 2.40
CA PRO A 262 -15.72 3.11 2.34
C PRO A 262 -16.36 2.47 3.56
N ASP A 263 -16.95 1.29 3.37
CA ASP A 263 -17.53 0.52 4.45
C ASP A 263 -16.47 0.23 5.53
N PRO A 264 -16.60 0.82 6.74
CA PRO A 264 -15.62 0.65 7.80
C PRO A 264 -15.54 -0.80 8.29
N ALA A 265 -16.63 -1.57 8.20
CA ALA A 265 -16.65 -2.98 8.60
C ALA A 265 -15.78 -3.84 7.68
N LYS A 266 -15.78 -3.55 6.37
CA LYS A 266 -14.89 -4.22 5.40
C LYS A 266 -13.42 -3.90 5.67
N GLN A 267 -13.09 -2.64 5.97
CA GLN A 267 -11.72 -2.26 6.35
C GLN A 267 -11.28 -2.94 7.65
N LEU A 268 -12.14 -2.94 8.66
CA LEU A 268 -11.87 -3.61 9.93
C LEU A 268 -11.65 -5.11 9.74
N THR A 269 -12.51 -5.76 8.96
CA THR A 269 -12.39 -7.20 8.63
C THR A 269 -11.06 -7.51 7.95
N PHE A 270 -10.65 -6.72 6.95
CA PHE A 270 -9.37 -6.89 6.27
C PHE A 270 -8.21 -6.87 7.27
N PHE A 271 -8.07 -5.79 8.04
CA PHE A 271 -6.95 -5.64 8.97
C PHE A 271 -7.02 -6.62 10.15
N ALA A 272 -8.21 -6.98 10.63
CA ALA A 272 -8.38 -7.98 11.67
C ALA A 272 -7.87 -9.36 11.24
N ILE A 273 -8.21 -9.80 10.02
CA ILE A 273 -7.73 -11.08 9.47
C ILE A 273 -6.21 -11.05 9.30
N HIS A 274 -5.64 -9.94 8.83
CA HIS A 274 -4.19 -9.82 8.73
C HIS A 274 -3.48 -9.82 10.09
N GLY A 275 -4.04 -9.13 11.09
CA GLY A 275 -3.55 -9.17 12.47
C GLY A 275 -3.59 -10.58 13.06
N LEU A 276 -4.68 -11.33 12.82
CA LEU A 276 -4.79 -12.73 13.22
C LEU A 276 -3.79 -13.62 12.49
N GLY A 277 -3.62 -13.44 11.17
CA GLY A 277 -2.63 -14.17 10.39
C GLY A 277 -1.20 -13.94 10.90
N PHE A 278 -0.88 -12.71 11.31
CA PHE A 278 0.38 -12.36 11.94
C PHE A 278 0.54 -13.03 13.31
N LEU A 279 -0.53 -13.07 14.12
CA LEU A 279 -0.56 -13.75 15.42
C LEU A 279 -0.27 -15.25 15.27
N ILE A 280 -0.83 -15.87 14.24
CA ILE A 280 -0.59 -17.28 13.89
C ILE A 280 0.88 -17.49 13.52
N GLU A 281 1.48 -16.63 12.69
CA GLU A 281 2.91 -16.73 12.34
C GLU A 281 3.83 -16.56 13.56
N LEU A 282 3.50 -15.64 14.47
CA LEU A 282 4.24 -15.47 15.72
C LEU A 282 4.12 -16.69 16.63
N SER A 283 2.91 -17.24 16.75
CA SER A 283 2.65 -18.45 17.54
C SER A 283 3.39 -19.65 16.97
N TYR A 284 3.39 -19.80 15.64
CA TYR A 284 4.18 -20.81 14.95
C TYR A 284 5.68 -20.66 15.25
N ASN A 285 6.20 -19.43 15.20
CA ASN A 285 7.60 -19.16 15.53
C ASN A 285 7.93 -19.49 17.00
N ARG A 286 7.03 -19.19 17.94
CA ARG A 286 7.22 -19.53 19.36
C ARG A 286 7.20 -21.04 19.60
N ILE A 287 6.28 -21.76 18.97
CA ILE A 287 6.10 -23.21 19.18
C ILE A 287 7.20 -24.02 18.46
N LYS A 288 7.53 -23.65 17.22
CA LYS A 288 8.46 -24.41 16.38
C LYS A 288 9.89 -23.87 16.40
N GLY A 289 10.13 -22.68 16.96
CA GLY A 289 11.42 -21.99 16.89
C GLY A 289 11.82 -21.59 15.46
N LYS A 290 10.87 -21.58 14.52
CA LYS A 290 11.10 -21.33 13.09
C LYS A 290 10.14 -20.28 12.58
N ARG A 291 10.65 -19.30 11.84
CA ARG A 291 9.81 -18.29 11.16
C ARG A 291 9.11 -18.91 9.96
N VAL A 292 7.92 -18.41 9.64
CA VAL A 292 7.26 -18.70 8.35
C VAL A 292 8.05 -17.98 7.26
N HIS A 293 8.55 -18.71 6.27
CA HIS A 293 9.33 -18.16 5.15
C HIS A 293 9.34 -19.11 3.93
N GLY A 294 9.93 -18.67 2.82
CA GLY A 294 10.13 -19.50 1.62
C GLY A 294 8.85 -19.82 0.86
N PHE A 295 8.83 -20.97 0.18
CA PHE A 295 7.71 -21.34 -0.70
C PHE A 295 6.37 -21.49 0.04
N TRP A 296 6.37 -22.21 1.17
CA TRP A 296 5.16 -22.42 1.97
C TRP A 296 4.66 -21.14 2.64
N GLY A 297 5.59 -20.30 3.12
CA GLY A 297 5.22 -19.00 3.66
C GLY A 297 4.65 -18.07 2.57
N ARG A 298 5.15 -18.16 1.33
CA ARG A 298 4.59 -17.44 0.19
C ARG A 298 3.18 -17.92 -0.14
N ILE A 299 2.91 -19.23 -0.14
CA ILE A 299 1.56 -19.75 -0.31
C ILE A 299 0.64 -19.20 0.78
N TRP A 300 1.05 -19.30 2.05
CA TRP A 300 0.30 -18.76 3.18
C TRP A 300 -0.02 -17.27 3.03
N PHE A 301 0.99 -16.46 2.72
CA PHE A 301 0.84 -15.03 2.45
C PHE A 301 -0.15 -14.76 1.31
N LEU A 302 0.02 -15.44 0.17
CA LEU A 302 -0.82 -15.26 -1.02
C LEU A 302 -2.27 -15.71 -0.76
N THR A 303 -2.47 -16.75 0.06
CA THR A 303 -3.81 -17.19 0.46
C THR A 303 -4.50 -16.12 1.28
N ILE A 304 -3.86 -15.61 2.35
CA ILE A 304 -4.47 -14.58 3.19
C ILE A 304 -4.71 -13.31 2.37
N MET A 305 -3.72 -12.81 1.63
CA MET A 305 -3.87 -11.63 0.78
C MET A 305 -4.93 -11.83 -0.31
N GLY A 306 -4.95 -12.99 -0.95
CA GLY A 306 -5.89 -13.32 -2.02
C GLY A 306 -7.35 -13.33 -1.55
N LEU A 307 -7.59 -13.84 -0.34
CA LEU A 307 -8.92 -13.88 0.28
C LEU A 307 -9.39 -12.51 0.77
N THR A 308 -8.49 -11.68 1.30
CA THR A 308 -8.87 -10.43 1.97
C THR A 308 -8.77 -9.19 1.07
N ALA A 309 -7.88 -9.17 0.07
CA ALA A 309 -7.64 -7.99 -0.75
C ALA A 309 -8.91 -7.44 -1.41
N ASN A 310 -9.83 -8.31 -1.84
CA ASN A 310 -11.10 -7.91 -2.43
C ASN A 310 -12.06 -7.27 -1.42
N VAL A 311 -11.94 -7.58 -0.12
CA VAL A 311 -12.79 -6.98 0.93
C VAL A 311 -12.48 -5.49 1.07
N SER A 312 -11.21 -5.16 1.31
CA SER A 312 -10.78 -3.76 1.44
C SER A 312 -10.80 -3.04 0.08
N GLY A 313 -10.32 -3.71 -0.97
CA GLY A 313 -10.33 -3.20 -2.33
C GLY A 313 -11.73 -2.86 -2.82
N GLY A 314 -12.69 -3.76 -2.56
CA GLY A 314 -14.11 -3.56 -2.82
C GLY A 314 -14.66 -2.35 -2.10
N ALA A 315 -14.42 -2.23 -0.79
CA ALA A 315 -14.88 -1.08 -0.02
C ALA A 315 -14.34 0.26 -0.55
N TRP A 316 -13.07 0.30 -0.98
CA TRP A 316 -12.50 1.50 -1.60
C TRP A 316 -13.07 1.75 -3.00
N THR A 317 -13.23 0.73 -3.84
CA THR A 317 -13.86 0.91 -5.15
C THR A 317 -15.30 1.42 -5.01
N ASP A 318 -16.06 0.88 -4.06
CA ASP A 318 -17.44 1.27 -3.74
C ASP A 318 -17.50 2.72 -3.20
N ALA A 319 -16.46 3.15 -2.46
CA ALA A 319 -16.34 4.51 -1.91
C ALA A 319 -16.09 5.61 -2.96
N GLY A 320 -16.11 5.26 -4.24
CA GLY A 320 -15.73 6.19 -5.30
C GLY A 320 -14.24 6.49 -5.29
N TRP A 321 -13.38 5.55 -4.83
CA TRP A 321 -11.97 5.62 -5.22
C TRP A 321 -11.84 5.57 -6.76
N GLY A 322 -12.82 4.94 -7.42
CA GLY A 322 -13.09 5.10 -8.85
C GLY A 322 -13.18 6.57 -9.29
N VAL A 323 -13.78 7.48 -8.52
CA VAL A 323 -13.86 8.91 -8.85
C VAL A 323 -12.48 9.57 -8.81
N ILE A 324 -11.69 9.36 -7.75
CA ILE A 324 -10.31 9.90 -7.70
C ILE A 324 -9.48 9.31 -8.85
N VAL A 325 -9.63 8.01 -9.09
CA VAL A 325 -9.00 7.30 -10.20
C VAL A 325 -9.49 7.84 -11.55
N ASP A 326 -10.75 8.19 -11.72
CA ASP A 326 -11.29 8.74 -12.97
C ASP A 326 -10.86 10.20 -13.18
N TRP A 327 -10.65 10.97 -12.11
CA TRP A 327 -10.05 12.29 -12.21
C TRP A 327 -8.58 12.22 -12.62
N ILE A 328 -7.83 11.26 -12.07
CA ILE A 328 -6.41 11.07 -12.35
C ILE A 328 -6.20 10.35 -13.70
N PHE A 329 -7.11 9.46 -14.07
CA PHE A 329 -7.10 8.63 -15.27
C PHE A 329 -8.46 8.70 -15.98
N PRO A 330 -8.82 9.83 -16.60
CA PRO A 330 -10.13 9.99 -17.23
C PRO A 330 -10.37 8.94 -18.33
N PRO A 331 -11.62 8.49 -18.53
CA PRO A 331 -11.98 7.70 -19.70
C PRO A 331 -11.55 8.41 -21.00
N GLY A 332 -10.95 7.66 -21.93
CA GLY A 332 -10.33 8.21 -23.13
C GLY A 332 -8.93 8.82 -22.89
N GLY A 333 -8.38 8.65 -21.69
CA GLY A 333 -7.04 9.07 -21.32
C GLY A 333 -5.93 8.35 -22.12
N THR A 334 -4.68 8.70 -21.82
CA THR A 334 -3.51 8.17 -22.56
C THR A 334 -3.43 6.64 -22.48
N GLY A 335 -3.69 6.05 -21.30
CA GLY A 335 -3.73 4.59 -21.15
C GLY A 335 -4.74 3.91 -22.07
N ASP A 336 -5.95 4.47 -22.18
CA ASP A 336 -7.03 3.90 -23.01
C ASP A 336 -6.64 3.92 -24.48
N LYS A 337 -6.04 5.02 -24.95
CA LYS A 337 -5.52 5.16 -26.32
C LYS A 337 -4.43 4.12 -26.62
N VAL A 338 -3.53 3.85 -25.67
CA VAL A 338 -2.47 2.85 -25.83
C VAL A 338 -3.06 1.45 -25.92
N VAL A 339 -3.96 1.09 -24.99
CA VAL A 339 -4.63 -0.22 -24.98
C VAL A 339 -5.41 -0.45 -26.28
N LEU A 340 -6.21 0.55 -26.72
CA LEU A 340 -6.99 0.46 -27.95
C LEU A 340 -6.10 0.24 -29.18
N ARG A 341 -5.01 0.99 -29.32
CA ARG A 341 -4.04 0.80 -30.42
C ARG A 341 -3.38 -0.58 -30.38
N GLY A 342 -3.03 -1.07 -29.19
CA GLY A 342 -2.46 -2.40 -29.01
C GLY A 342 -3.42 -3.51 -29.45
N VAL A 343 -4.70 -3.39 -29.07
CA VAL A 343 -5.76 -4.32 -29.49
C VAL A 343 -5.99 -4.27 -31.00
N GLU A 344 -6.05 -3.06 -31.58
CA GLU A 344 -6.21 -2.89 -33.02
C GLU A 344 -5.05 -3.54 -33.80
N TYR A 345 -3.81 -3.33 -33.35
CA TYR A 345 -2.62 -3.96 -33.93
C TYR A 345 -2.70 -5.49 -33.85
N ALA A 346 -3.07 -6.05 -32.70
CA ALA A 346 -3.21 -7.49 -32.51
C ALA A 346 -4.28 -8.08 -33.45
N ARG A 347 -5.44 -7.41 -33.60
CA ARG A 347 -6.49 -7.82 -34.54
C ARG A 347 -5.99 -7.85 -35.99
N ARG A 348 -5.29 -6.80 -36.43
CA ARG A 348 -4.69 -6.74 -37.78
C ARG A 348 -3.68 -7.87 -38.00
N TYR A 349 -2.83 -8.15 -37.01
CA TYR A 349 -1.85 -9.23 -37.09
C TYR A 349 -2.51 -10.61 -37.23
N ILE A 350 -3.51 -10.91 -36.38
CA ILE A 350 -4.24 -12.19 -36.43
C ILE A 350 -4.97 -12.36 -37.77
N HIS A 351 -5.61 -11.29 -38.26
CA HIS A 351 -6.27 -11.31 -39.56
C HIS A 351 -5.29 -11.63 -40.70
N ASN A 352 -4.16 -10.92 -40.78
CA ASN A 352 -3.13 -11.15 -41.79
C ASN A 352 -2.54 -12.56 -41.71
N TRP A 353 -2.35 -13.08 -40.49
CA TRP A 353 -1.86 -14.45 -40.27
C TRP A 353 -2.85 -15.51 -40.77
N ARG A 354 -4.16 -15.31 -40.58
CA ARG A 354 -5.20 -16.21 -41.10
C ARG A 354 -5.26 -16.20 -42.62
N MET A 355 -5.17 -15.01 -43.23
CA MET A 355 -5.20 -14.86 -44.70
C MET A 355 -4.01 -15.51 -45.40
N LYS A 356 -2.85 -15.67 -44.72
CA LYS A 356 -1.67 -16.37 -45.27
C LYS A 356 -1.75 -17.89 -45.20
N ARG A 357 -2.73 -18.45 -44.48
CA ARG A 357 -2.91 -19.91 -44.33
C ARG A 357 -3.97 -20.50 -45.24
N VAL A 358 -4.80 -19.64 -45.84
CA VAL A 358 -5.74 -19.98 -46.91
C VAL A 358 -5.01 -19.80 -48.22
#